data_AF-A0A409Y1R6-F1
#
_entry.id   AF-A0A409Y1R6-F1
#
_cell.length_a   1.000
_cell.length_b   1.000
_cell.length_c   1.000
_cell.angle_alpha   90.00
_cell.angle_beta   90.00
_cell.angle_gamma   90.00
#
_symmetry.space_group_name_H-M   'P 1'
#
loop_
_entity.id
_entity.type
_entity.pdbx_description
1 polymer ?
#
loop_
_entity_poly.entity_id
_entity_poly.type
_entity_poly.pdbx_seq_one_letter_code
_entity_poly.pdbx_strand_id
1 'polypeptide(L)'
;MPACFCSSNNCNGKSLSIRTHAKHQREDKARLMDEALARAQKLCTEQDSVIAAYIGSLTLSDDVNVGQSNIAGGRIWSRSESFDNPLTAPSSHAPVDQCLEALCEAEHDLTVLIFNTQPQIARLNKPIARGDPFPLKGALSDARAIQDRLASISSRATSVREVKNQISDRLASFMTELKDYHSKWAEASKGLEAVSKNLPAYNNGEYALGYKDPSHKLARSS
;
A
#
# COMPACT_ATOMS: atom_id res chain seq x y z
N MET A 1 -25.48 -20.89 23.91
CA MET A 1 -25.55 -19.41 24.09
C MET A 1 -24.14 -18.89 24.25
N PRO A 2 -23.69 -17.88 23.49
CA PRO A 2 -22.32 -17.37 23.59
C PRO A 2 -22.09 -16.61 24.91
N ALA A 3 -20.90 -16.76 25.47
CA ALA A 3 -20.43 -15.96 26.61
C ALA A 3 -19.96 -14.58 26.13
N CYS A 4 -20.37 -13.52 26.84
CA CYS A 4 -20.05 -12.14 26.48
C CYS A 4 -19.08 -11.50 27.49
N PHE A 5 -18.00 -10.89 26.99
CA PHE A 5 -16.99 -10.18 27.77
C PHE A 5 -16.91 -8.69 27.40
N CYS A 6 -17.99 -8.12 26.86
CA CYS A 6 -18.00 -6.72 26.47
C CYS A 6 -17.81 -5.80 27.69
N SER A 7 -17.11 -4.71 27.45
CA SER A 7 -16.76 -3.70 28.44
C SER A 7 -17.77 -2.56 28.52
N SER A 8 -18.67 -2.41 27.54
CA SER A 8 -19.83 -1.50 27.58
C SER A 8 -20.86 -1.90 28.62
N ASN A 9 -21.17 -3.19 28.69
CA ASN A 9 -22.26 -3.72 29.51
C ASN A 9 -21.75 -4.60 30.67
N ASN A 10 -20.44 -4.59 30.97
CA ASN A 10 -19.81 -5.35 32.06
C ASN A 10 -20.31 -6.80 32.17
N CYS A 11 -20.32 -7.51 31.05
CA CYS A 11 -20.99 -8.80 30.98
C CYS A 11 -20.25 -9.93 31.71
N ASN A 12 -18.95 -9.79 31.98
CA ASN A 12 -18.15 -10.71 32.81
C ASN A 12 -18.35 -12.21 32.48
N GLY A 13 -18.48 -12.54 31.19
CA GLY A 13 -18.66 -13.92 30.72
C GLY A 13 -20.09 -14.45 30.77
N LYS A 14 -21.09 -13.61 31.09
CA LYS A 14 -22.50 -14.02 31.08
C LYS A 14 -22.90 -14.57 29.72
N SER A 15 -23.65 -15.68 29.74
CA SER A 15 -24.25 -16.27 28.54
C SER A 15 -25.44 -15.44 28.07
N LEU A 16 -25.37 -14.92 26.85
CA LEU A 16 -26.41 -14.07 26.28
C LEU A 16 -27.11 -14.74 25.11
N SER A 17 -28.29 -14.24 24.75
CA SER A 17 -28.91 -14.58 23.46
C SER A 17 -27.98 -14.13 22.32
N ILE A 18 -28.00 -14.84 21.20
CA ILE A 18 -27.16 -14.50 20.03
C ILE A 18 -27.42 -13.06 19.57
N ARG A 19 -28.68 -12.61 19.60
CA ARG A 19 -29.07 -11.24 19.22
C ARG A 19 -28.49 -10.20 20.19
N THR A 20 -28.56 -10.46 21.50
CA THR A 20 -28.01 -9.55 22.52
C THR A 20 -26.49 -9.49 22.43
N HIS A 21 -25.83 -10.64 22.26
CA HIS A 21 -24.38 -10.71 22.08
C HIS A 21 -23.91 -9.89 20.85
N ALA A 22 -24.58 -10.03 19.71
CA ALA A 22 -24.27 -9.26 18.50
C ALA A 22 -24.52 -7.75 18.67
N LYS A 23 -25.49 -7.36 19.50
CA LYS A 23 -25.70 -5.95 19.86
C LYS A 23 -24.51 -5.42 20.68
N HIS A 24 -24.12 -6.11 21.74
CA HIS A 24 -23.01 -5.71 22.59
C HIS A 24 -21.68 -5.62 21.83
N GLN A 25 -21.40 -6.56 20.92
CA GLN A 25 -20.20 -6.49 20.08
C GLN A 25 -20.17 -5.25 19.18
N ARG A 26 -21.32 -4.84 18.62
CA ARG A 26 -21.38 -3.62 17.81
C ARG A 26 -21.17 -2.36 18.65
N GLU A 27 -21.74 -2.32 19.86
CA GLU A 27 -21.55 -1.21 20.80
C GLU A 27 -20.10 -1.09 21.28
N ASP A 28 -19.46 -2.19 21.69
CA ASP A 28 -18.04 -2.18 22.07
C ASP A 28 -17.14 -1.74 20.91
N LYS A 29 -17.42 -2.23 19.69
CA LYS A 29 -16.67 -1.84 18.49
C LYS A 29 -16.84 -0.35 18.19
N ALA A 30 -18.06 0.19 18.30
CA ALA A 30 -18.32 1.62 18.10
C ALA A 30 -17.57 2.46 19.15
N ARG A 31 -17.66 2.09 20.43
CA ARG A 31 -16.96 2.80 21.50
C ARG A 31 -15.44 2.78 21.33
N LEU A 32 -14.88 1.65 20.91
CA LEU A 32 -13.44 1.53 20.64
C LEU A 32 -12.99 2.47 19.51
N MET A 33 -13.82 2.64 18.48
CA MET A 33 -13.54 3.60 17.40
C MET A 33 -13.64 5.04 17.89
N ASP A 34 -14.67 5.38 18.67
CA ASP A 34 -14.82 6.73 19.24
C ASP A 34 -13.65 7.09 20.17
N GLU A 35 -13.22 6.17 21.02
CA GLU A 35 -12.03 6.33 21.88
C GLU A 35 -10.73 6.48 21.06
N ALA A 36 -10.61 5.79 19.93
CA ALA A 36 -9.47 5.95 19.03
C ALA A 36 -9.48 7.33 18.35
N LEU A 37 -10.63 7.79 17.87
CA LEU A 37 -10.79 9.11 17.26
C LEU A 37 -10.51 10.24 18.26
N ALA A 38 -11.04 10.16 19.48
CA ALA A 38 -10.80 11.14 20.53
C ALA A 38 -9.30 11.23 20.89
N ARG A 39 -8.59 10.09 20.94
CA ARG A 39 -7.13 10.07 21.16
C ARG A 39 -6.37 10.69 20.00
N ALA A 40 -6.75 10.39 18.76
CA ALA A 40 -6.13 10.99 17.57
C ALA A 40 -6.32 12.52 17.55
N GLN A 41 -7.53 13.00 17.80
CA GLN A 41 -7.82 14.44 17.88
C GLN A 41 -7.00 15.13 18.95
N LYS A 42 -6.89 14.52 20.14
CA LYS A 42 -6.06 15.07 21.23
C LYS A 42 -4.60 15.22 20.79
N LEU A 43 -4.02 14.21 20.13
CA LEU A 43 -2.65 14.27 19.63
C LEU A 43 -2.46 15.37 18.58
N CYS A 44 -3.42 15.54 17.66
CA CYS A 44 -3.38 16.64 16.70
C CYS A 44 -3.39 18.01 17.39
N THR A 45 -4.29 18.22 18.36
CA THR A 45 -4.34 19.49 19.11
C THR A 45 -3.07 19.76 19.91
N GLU A 46 -2.42 18.71 20.44
CA GLU A 46 -1.16 18.83 21.15
C GLU A 46 -0.04 19.24 20.18
N GLN A 47 0.04 18.63 19.00
CA GLN A 47 0.98 19.02 17.95
C GLN A 47 0.78 20.47 17.51
N ASP A 48 -0.46 20.89 17.27
CA ASP A 48 -0.79 22.27 16.90
C ASP A 48 -0.32 23.26 17.96
N SER A 49 -0.48 22.93 19.25
CA SER A 49 -0.02 23.79 20.34
C SER A 49 1.51 23.89 20.41
N VAL A 50 2.23 22.80 20.15
CA VAL A 50 3.71 22.79 20.06
C VAL A 50 4.19 23.62 18.88
N ILE A 51 3.55 23.47 17.71
CA ILE A 51 3.87 24.26 16.52
C ILE A 51 3.60 25.75 16.77
N ALA A 52 2.45 26.09 17.35
CA ALA A 52 2.12 27.47 17.68
C ALA A 52 3.12 28.09 18.68
N ALA A 53 3.51 27.34 19.71
CA ALA A 53 4.53 27.78 20.66
C ALA A 53 5.91 27.98 19.99
N TYR A 54 6.30 27.07 19.11
CA TYR A 54 7.55 27.19 18.34
C TYR A 54 7.54 28.43 17.44
N ILE A 55 6.47 28.65 16.67
CA ILE A 55 6.29 29.85 15.83
C ILE A 55 6.34 31.11 16.71
N GLY A 56 5.66 31.12 17.85
CA GLY A 56 5.71 32.22 18.81
C GLY A 56 7.13 32.52 19.30
N SER A 57 7.93 31.49 19.56
CA SER A 57 9.32 31.65 19.99
C SER A 57 10.22 32.22 18.90
N LEU A 58 9.96 31.91 17.62
CA LEU A 58 10.68 32.49 16.49
C LEU A 58 10.36 33.98 16.34
N THR A 59 9.09 34.36 16.46
CA THR A 59 8.65 35.77 16.31
C THR A 59 9.16 36.69 17.43
N LEU A 60 9.45 36.16 18.61
CA LEU A 60 9.95 36.96 19.74
C LEU A 60 11.49 37.10 19.75
N SER A 61 12.20 36.38 18.89
CA SER A 61 13.67 36.43 18.84
C SER A 61 14.21 37.59 17.98
N ASP A 62 13.36 38.32 17.24
CA ASP A 62 13.74 39.46 16.39
C ASP A 62 13.71 40.83 17.09
N ASP A 63 13.28 40.90 18.36
CA ASP A 63 13.01 42.18 19.04
C ASP A 63 14.12 42.66 20.01
N VAL A 64 15.35 42.16 19.87
CA VAL A 64 16.45 42.54 20.78
C VAL A 64 17.75 42.89 20.05
N ASN A 65 17.72 43.87 19.12
CA ASN A 65 18.78 44.89 19.06
C ASN A 65 18.45 46.05 18.11
N VAL A 66 17.57 46.98 18.51
CA VAL A 66 17.59 48.33 17.89
C VAL A 66 17.62 49.38 19.00
N GLY A 67 18.85 49.71 19.42
CA GLY A 67 19.12 51.03 19.93
C GLY A 67 18.70 52.06 18.88
N GLN A 68 17.88 53.02 19.30
CA GLN A 68 17.73 54.36 18.75
C GLN A 68 17.87 54.51 17.23
N SER A 69 16.75 54.47 16.51
CA SER A 69 16.51 55.49 15.48
C SER A 69 15.01 55.76 15.34
N ASN A 70 14.64 57.00 15.64
CA ASN A 70 13.32 57.56 15.37
C ASN A 70 13.06 57.55 13.87
N ILE A 71 12.34 56.56 13.35
CA ILE A 71 11.70 56.69 12.04
C ILE A 71 10.24 56.25 12.19
N ALA A 72 9.37 57.25 12.10
CA ALA A 72 7.94 57.07 11.91
C ALA A 72 7.69 56.20 10.66
N GLY A 73 7.12 55.01 10.87
CA GLY A 73 6.80 54.06 9.80
C GLY A 73 5.59 53.21 10.18
N GLY A 74 4.51 53.85 10.60
CA GLY A 74 3.24 53.17 10.84
C GLY A 74 2.60 52.68 9.54
N ARG A 75 1.85 51.57 9.67
CA ARG A 75 0.91 50.94 8.71
C ARG A 75 1.53 50.08 7.61
N ILE A 76 1.65 48.77 7.86
CA ILE A 76 1.83 47.77 6.79
C ILE A 76 0.73 46.68 6.77
N TRP A 77 -0.21 46.64 7.73
CA TRP A 77 -1.13 45.50 7.84
C TRP A 77 -2.61 45.87 7.84
N SER A 78 -3.01 46.86 7.03
CA SER A 78 -4.43 47.11 6.78
C SER A 78 -4.64 47.70 5.39
N ARG A 79 -4.88 46.83 4.41
CA ARG A 79 -5.71 47.17 3.25
C ARG A 79 -6.35 45.91 2.66
N SER A 80 -7.54 45.63 3.16
CA SER A 80 -8.58 44.93 2.40
C SER A 80 -9.21 45.94 1.46
N GLU A 81 -8.89 45.93 0.16
CA GLU A 81 -9.75 46.50 -0.91
C GLU A 81 -9.55 45.70 -2.21
N SER A 82 -10.61 44.95 -2.55
CA SER A 82 -11.30 44.83 -3.84
C SER A 82 -10.52 44.93 -5.17
N PHE A 83 -10.66 43.85 -5.96
CA PHE A 83 -10.83 43.82 -7.42
C PHE A 83 -10.19 44.95 -8.25
N ASP A 84 -8.99 44.69 -8.76
CA ASP A 84 -8.74 44.77 -10.20
C ASP A 84 -7.54 43.89 -10.54
N ASN A 85 -7.78 42.97 -11.46
CA ASN A 85 -6.96 41.83 -11.85
C ASN A 85 -5.59 42.28 -12.42
N PRO A 86 -4.46 42.20 -11.69
CA PRO A 86 -3.15 42.39 -12.28
C PRO A 86 -2.66 41.02 -12.73
N LEU A 87 -2.57 40.84 -14.04
CA LEU A 87 -1.83 39.76 -14.72
C LEU A 87 -0.75 39.16 -13.81
N THR A 88 -1.10 38.03 -13.17
CA THR A 88 -0.27 37.36 -12.19
C THR A 88 0.99 36.91 -12.91
N ALA A 89 2.10 37.59 -12.65
CA ALA A 89 3.40 37.13 -13.11
C ALA A 89 3.54 35.66 -12.66
N PRO A 90 3.94 34.74 -13.56
CA PRO A 90 4.04 33.33 -13.23
C PRO A 90 4.95 33.18 -12.01
N SER A 91 4.37 32.72 -10.90
CA SER A 91 5.11 32.41 -9.68
C SER A 91 6.27 31.50 -10.06
N SER A 92 7.50 31.95 -9.77
CA SER A 92 8.73 31.20 -10.02
C SER A 92 8.76 29.83 -9.30
N HIS A 93 7.77 29.54 -8.43
CA HIS A 93 7.62 28.29 -7.69
C HIS A 93 6.72 27.24 -8.37
N ALA A 94 5.86 27.65 -9.31
CA ALA A 94 4.96 26.76 -10.03
C ALA A 94 5.64 25.49 -10.62
N PRO A 95 6.86 25.53 -11.19
CA PRO A 95 7.49 24.31 -11.73
C PRO A 95 7.98 23.35 -10.64
N VAL A 96 8.31 23.86 -9.44
CA VAL A 96 8.77 23.02 -8.31
C VAL A 96 7.58 22.28 -7.71
N ASP A 97 6.46 22.98 -7.51
CA ASP A 97 5.25 22.41 -6.93
C ASP A 97 4.68 21.29 -7.81
N GLN A 98 4.67 21.48 -9.13
CA GLN A 98 4.28 20.43 -10.09
C GLN A 98 5.18 19.19 -10.01
N CYS A 99 6.49 19.38 -9.83
CA CYS A 99 7.41 18.24 -9.64
C CYS A 99 7.14 17.51 -8.33
N LEU A 100 6.83 18.23 -7.25
CA LEU A 100 6.53 17.65 -5.94
C LEU A 100 5.20 16.88 -5.96
N GLU A 101 4.19 17.42 -6.65
CA GLU A 101 2.91 16.76 -6.86
C GLU A 101 3.09 15.44 -7.64
N ALA A 102 3.83 15.47 -8.76
CA ALA A 102 4.14 14.27 -9.53
C ALA A 102 4.94 13.22 -8.73
N LEU A 103 5.85 13.66 -7.85
CA LEU A 103 6.56 12.76 -6.93
C LEU A 103 5.63 12.18 -5.86
N CYS A 104 4.68 12.95 -5.34
CA CYS A 104 3.69 12.50 -4.38
C CYS A 104 2.78 11.41 -4.99
N GLU A 105 2.32 11.61 -6.22
CA GLU A 105 1.58 10.59 -6.98
C GLU A 105 2.42 9.33 -7.19
N ALA A 106 3.69 9.48 -7.56
CA ALA A 106 4.60 8.35 -7.74
C ALA A 106 4.84 7.56 -6.46
N GLU A 107 4.97 8.24 -5.32
CA GLU A 107 5.07 7.60 -4.01
C GLU A 107 3.79 6.87 -3.61
N HIS A 108 2.63 7.48 -3.87
CA HIS A 108 1.34 6.85 -3.62
C HIS A 108 1.18 5.57 -4.41
N ASP A 109 1.42 5.62 -5.73
CA ASP A 109 1.34 4.46 -6.62
C ASP A 109 2.31 3.35 -6.19
N LEU A 110 3.54 3.72 -5.78
CA LEU A 110 4.50 2.76 -5.25
C LEU A 110 4.00 2.11 -3.94
N THR A 111 3.41 2.90 -3.05
CA THR A 111 2.89 2.39 -1.77
C THR A 111 1.71 1.44 -1.99
N VAL A 112 0.80 1.78 -2.89
CA VAL A 112 -0.33 0.92 -3.29
C VAL A 112 0.18 -0.36 -3.95
N LEU A 113 1.18 -0.25 -4.84
CA LEU A 113 1.79 -1.39 -5.51
C LEU A 113 2.42 -2.35 -4.50
N ILE A 114 3.25 -1.85 -3.57
CA ILE A 114 3.88 -2.66 -2.51
C ILE A 114 2.81 -3.33 -1.63
N PHE A 115 1.80 -2.57 -1.20
CA PHE A 115 0.72 -3.07 -0.34
C PHE A 115 -0.06 -4.22 -1.00
N ASN A 116 -0.34 -4.12 -2.30
CA ASN A 116 -1.08 -5.14 -3.04
C ASN A 116 -0.26 -6.38 -3.36
N THR A 117 1.06 -6.23 -3.51
CA THR A 117 1.95 -7.30 -3.99
C THR A 117 2.59 -8.08 -2.86
N GLN A 118 2.95 -7.46 -1.73
CA GLN A 118 3.57 -8.16 -0.59
C GLN A 118 2.76 -9.38 -0.11
N PRO A 119 1.42 -9.29 0.09
CA PRO A 119 0.63 -10.45 0.49
C PRO A 119 0.63 -11.58 -0.55
N GLN A 120 0.77 -11.22 -1.84
CA GLN A 120 0.83 -12.20 -2.93
C GLN A 120 2.20 -12.88 -2.96
N ILE A 121 3.28 -12.14 -2.72
CA ILE A 121 4.64 -12.67 -2.57
C ILE A 121 4.69 -13.68 -1.41
N ALA A 122 4.09 -13.36 -0.27
CA ALA A 122 4.06 -14.27 0.88
C ALA A 122 3.25 -15.55 0.62
N ARG A 123 2.28 -15.51 -0.29
CA ARG A 123 1.40 -16.62 -0.67
C ARG A 123 1.85 -17.35 -1.93
N LEU A 124 2.98 -16.94 -2.51
CA LEU A 124 3.43 -17.42 -3.80
C LEU A 124 3.92 -18.86 -3.65
N ASN A 125 3.04 -19.80 -3.97
CA ASN A 125 3.33 -21.23 -3.94
C ASN A 125 4.28 -21.61 -5.09
N LYS A 126 4.76 -22.86 -5.11
CA LYS A 126 5.54 -23.36 -6.25
C LYS A 126 4.64 -23.46 -7.50
N PRO A 127 5.20 -23.29 -8.72
CA PRO A 127 4.48 -23.53 -9.96
C PRO A 127 3.84 -24.93 -9.97
N ILE A 128 2.64 -25.05 -10.53
CA ILE A 128 1.88 -26.30 -10.53
C ILE A 128 2.22 -27.08 -11.80
N ALA A 129 2.29 -26.39 -12.93
CA ALA A 129 2.54 -26.97 -14.23
C ALA A 129 3.76 -26.34 -14.90
N ARG A 130 4.28 -27.09 -15.87
CA ARG A 130 5.35 -26.62 -16.75
C ARG A 130 4.84 -25.45 -17.58
N GLY A 131 5.56 -24.33 -17.50
CA GLY A 131 5.23 -23.13 -18.27
C GLY A 131 4.22 -22.20 -17.58
N ASP A 132 3.87 -22.45 -16.32
CA ASP A 132 3.02 -21.53 -15.56
C ASP A 132 3.64 -20.13 -15.54
N PRO A 133 2.91 -19.10 -16.01
CA PRO A 133 3.43 -17.74 -16.03
C PRO A 133 3.62 -17.24 -14.60
N PHE A 134 4.69 -16.48 -14.38
CA PHE A 134 4.91 -15.81 -13.11
C PHE A 134 3.71 -14.90 -12.75
N PRO A 135 3.05 -15.08 -11.60
CA PRO A 135 1.79 -14.40 -11.29
C PRO A 135 1.96 -12.89 -11.06
N LEU A 136 3.15 -12.42 -10.70
CA LEU A 136 3.45 -11.01 -10.43
C LEU A 136 4.08 -10.28 -11.63
N LYS A 137 3.82 -10.72 -12.87
CA LYS A 137 4.28 -10.01 -14.07
C LYS A 137 3.70 -8.60 -14.17
N GLY A 138 2.43 -8.40 -13.79
CA GLY A 138 1.80 -7.08 -13.76
C GLY A 138 2.57 -6.12 -12.84
N ALA A 139 2.86 -6.56 -11.62
CA ALA A 139 3.62 -5.76 -10.65
C ALA A 139 5.01 -5.34 -11.15
N LEU A 140 5.71 -6.21 -11.89
CA LEU A 140 6.99 -5.85 -12.53
C LEU A 140 6.82 -4.78 -13.62
N SER A 141 5.71 -4.83 -14.36
CA SER A 141 5.39 -3.81 -15.37
C SER A 141 5.06 -2.48 -14.72
N ASP A 142 4.23 -2.50 -13.67
CA ASP A 142 3.83 -1.29 -12.94
C ASP A 142 5.03 -0.63 -12.25
N ALA A 143 5.91 -1.42 -11.64
CA ALA A 143 7.15 -0.93 -11.04
C ALA A 143 8.05 -0.23 -12.07
N ARG A 144 8.15 -0.76 -13.30
CA ARG A 144 8.88 -0.10 -14.40
C ARG A 144 8.21 1.19 -14.84
N ALA A 145 6.89 1.22 -14.95
CA ALA A 145 6.17 2.45 -15.29
C ALA A 145 6.42 3.57 -14.26
N ILE A 146 6.43 3.24 -12.97
CA ILE A 146 6.79 4.19 -11.90
C ILE A 146 8.25 4.63 -12.07
N GLN A 147 9.17 3.70 -12.37
CA GLN A 147 10.58 4.01 -12.60
C GLN A 147 10.77 5.00 -13.76
N ASP A 148 10.10 4.77 -14.88
CA ASP A 148 10.15 5.63 -16.07
C ASP A 148 9.59 7.02 -15.77
N ARG A 149 8.48 7.09 -15.01
CA ARG A 149 7.90 8.35 -14.56
C ARG A 149 8.88 9.12 -13.66
N LEU A 150 9.52 8.47 -12.69
CA LEU A 150 10.56 9.09 -11.86
C LEU A 150 11.74 9.58 -12.70
N ALA A 151 12.18 8.79 -13.69
CA ALA A 151 13.26 9.19 -14.60
C ALA A 151 12.91 10.46 -15.38
N SER A 152 11.65 10.62 -15.78
CA SER A 152 11.17 11.80 -16.52
C SER A 152 11.14 13.10 -15.68
N ILE A 153 10.98 12.99 -14.36
CA ILE A 153 10.98 14.16 -13.46
C ILE A 153 12.41 14.67 -13.31
N SER A 154 12.73 15.79 -13.95
CA SER A 154 14.02 16.46 -13.83
C SER A 154 13.85 17.82 -13.18
N SER A 155 14.55 18.04 -12.06
CA SER A 155 14.54 19.32 -11.35
C SER A 155 15.90 19.59 -10.72
N ARG A 156 16.30 20.86 -10.70
CA ARG A 156 17.52 21.33 -10.04
C ARG A 156 17.31 21.58 -8.55
N ALA A 157 16.05 21.68 -8.09
CA ALA A 157 15.72 21.92 -6.70
C ALA A 157 16.19 20.74 -5.83
N THR A 158 16.86 21.04 -4.72
CA THR A 158 17.41 20.02 -3.82
C THR A 158 16.31 19.18 -3.17
N SER A 159 15.22 19.82 -2.73
CA SER A 159 14.05 19.13 -2.15
C SER A 159 13.45 18.07 -3.09
N VAL A 160 13.26 18.41 -4.37
CA VAL A 160 12.75 17.47 -5.38
C VAL A 160 13.72 16.31 -5.60
N ARG A 161 15.03 16.57 -5.62
CA ARG A 161 16.05 15.51 -5.78
C ARG A 161 16.08 14.55 -4.60
N GLU A 162 15.98 15.07 -3.37
CA GLU A 162 15.97 14.25 -2.15
C GLU A 162 14.78 13.30 -2.13
N VAL A 163 13.56 13.82 -2.34
CA VAL A 163 12.34 13.01 -2.41
C VAL A 163 12.40 12.01 -3.56
N LYS A 164 12.84 12.43 -4.75
CA LYS A 164 13.04 11.53 -5.90
C LYS A 164 13.99 10.38 -5.57
N ASN A 165 15.13 10.67 -4.94
CA ASN A 165 16.11 9.64 -4.57
C ASN A 165 15.53 8.66 -3.55
N GLN A 166 14.83 9.16 -2.53
CA GLN A 166 14.16 8.32 -1.54
C GLN A 166 13.14 7.36 -2.16
N ILE A 167 12.29 7.86 -3.07
CA ILE A 167 11.32 7.02 -3.79
C ILE A 167 12.06 6.02 -4.70
N SER A 168 13.11 6.47 -5.39
CA SER A 168 13.92 5.61 -6.28
C SER A 168 14.60 4.47 -5.52
N ASP A 169 15.14 4.72 -4.33
CA ASP A 169 15.77 3.70 -3.49
C ASP A 169 14.76 2.66 -3.02
N ARG A 170 13.57 3.10 -2.58
CA ARG A 170 12.46 2.21 -2.22
C ARG A 170 12.00 1.36 -3.40
N LEU A 171 11.84 1.97 -4.57
CA LEU A 171 11.46 1.27 -5.79
C LEU A 171 12.55 0.26 -6.21
N ALA A 172 13.81 0.63 -6.13
CA ALA A 172 14.93 -0.26 -6.46
C ALA A 172 14.97 -1.49 -5.54
N SER A 173 14.80 -1.29 -4.24
CA SER A 173 14.69 -2.37 -3.25
C SER A 173 13.54 -3.33 -3.57
N PHE A 174 12.35 -2.78 -3.83
CA PHE A 174 11.17 -3.57 -4.21
C PHE A 174 11.37 -4.32 -5.53
N MET A 175 11.98 -3.69 -6.54
CA MET A 175 12.30 -4.35 -7.80
C MET A 175 13.32 -5.48 -7.65
N THR A 176 14.31 -5.34 -6.78
CA THR A 176 15.26 -6.43 -6.49
C THR A 176 14.57 -7.61 -5.84
N GLU A 177 13.65 -7.35 -4.90
CA GLU A 177 12.83 -8.39 -4.27
C GLU A 177 11.98 -9.13 -5.32
N LEU A 178 11.24 -8.40 -6.17
CA LEU A 178 10.43 -9.02 -7.23
C LEU A 178 11.27 -9.86 -8.21
N LYS A 179 12.48 -9.41 -8.56
CA LYS A 179 13.39 -10.15 -9.45
C LYS A 179 13.92 -11.44 -8.80
N ASP A 180 14.19 -11.40 -7.50
CA ASP A 180 14.59 -12.59 -6.74
C ASP A 180 13.45 -13.63 -6.72
N TYR A 181 12.22 -13.21 -6.43
CA TYR A 181 11.05 -14.10 -6.50
C TYR A 181 10.79 -14.64 -7.91
N HIS A 182 10.94 -13.81 -8.95
CA HIS A 182 10.84 -14.26 -10.33
C HIS A 182 11.91 -15.31 -10.67
N SER A 183 13.14 -15.13 -10.18
CA SER A 183 14.24 -16.08 -10.41
C SER A 183 13.96 -17.41 -9.70
N LYS A 184 13.53 -17.37 -8.42
CA LYS A 184 13.10 -18.56 -7.66
C LYS A 184 11.95 -19.30 -8.34
N TRP A 185 10.98 -18.58 -8.88
CA TRP A 185 9.87 -19.17 -9.65
C TRP A 185 10.37 -19.87 -10.92
N ALA A 186 11.28 -19.23 -11.66
CA ALA A 186 11.87 -19.80 -12.87
C ALA A 186 12.69 -21.06 -12.57
N GLU A 187 13.46 -21.08 -11.47
CA GLU A 187 14.19 -22.25 -11.00
C GLU A 187 13.25 -23.40 -10.60
N ALA A 188 12.20 -23.11 -9.82
CA ALA A 188 11.19 -24.10 -9.45
C ALA A 188 10.49 -24.69 -10.68
N SER A 189 10.20 -23.85 -11.68
CA SER A 189 9.61 -24.28 -12.96
C SER A 189 10.53 -25.21 -13.74
N LYS A 190 11.84 -24.93 -13.77
CA LYS A 190 12.84 -25.81 -14.41
C LYS A 190 12.96 -27.16 -13.68
N GLY A 191 12.84 -27.17 -12.35
CA GLY A 191 12.86 -28.40 -11.55
C GLY A 191 11.76 -29.39 -11.95
N LEU A 192 10.57 -28.90 -12.26
CA LEU A 192 9.46 -29.74 -12.77
C LEU A 192 9.78 -30.37 -14.12
N GLU A 193 10.53 -29.68 -14.99
CA GLU A 193 10.95 -30.24 -16.28
C GLU A 193 11.93 -31.41 -16.11
N ALA A 194 12.85 -31.32 -15.14
CA ALA A 194 13.82 -32.38 -14.89
C ALA A 194 13.15 -33.64 -14.33
N VAL A 195 12.16 -33.50 -13.46
CA VAL A 195 11.40 -34.64 -12.93
C VAL A 195 10.60 -35.34 -14.04
N SER A 196 9.94 -34.57 -14.91
CA SER A 196 9.18 -35.14 -16.03
C SER A 196 10.04 -35.96 -17.01
N LYS A 197 11.31 -35.61 -17.19
CA LYS A 197 12.23 -36.35 -18.10
C LYS A 197 12.81 -37.62 -17.47
N ASN A 198 12.86 -37.69 -16.14
CA ASN A 198 13.44 -38.81 -15.40
C ASN A 198 12.41 -39.83 -14.90
N LEU A 199 11.11 -39.58 -15.12
CA LEU A 199 10.10 -40.63 -14.95
C LEU A 199 10.41 -41.73 -15.97
N PRO A 200 10.80 -42.95 -15.53
CA PRO A 200 11.00 -44.05 -16.45
C PRO A 200 9.71 -44.18 -17.24
N ALA A 201 9.81 -44.25 -18.56
CA ALA A 201 8.69 -44.58 -19.41
C ALA A 201 8.14 -45.91 -18.88
N TYR A 202 7.12 -45.84 -18.03
CA TYR A 202 6.28 -46.98 -17.74
C TYR A 202 5.67 -47.26 -19.09
N ASN A 203 6.29 -48.20 -19.81
CA ASN A 203 5.68 -48.90 -20.90
C ASN A 203 4.36 -49.38 -20.30
N ASN A 204 3.28 -48.65 -20.59
CA ASN A 204 1.93 -49.17 -20.62
C ASN A 204 1.92 -50.22 -21.74
N GLY A 205 2.75 -51.26 -21.60
CA GLY A 205 2.63 -52.46 -22.34
C GLY A 205 1.26 -52.98 -22.00
N GLU A 206 0.37 -52.95 -22.98
CA GLU A 206 -0.36 -54.14 -23.36
C GLU A 206 -0.88 -54.97 -22.17
N TYR A 207 -1.52 -54.32 -21.20
CA TYR A 207 -2.66 -54.95 -20.55
C TYR A 207 -3.82 -54.86 -21.53
N ALA A 208 -3.68 -55.60 -22.64
CA ALA A 208 -4.81 -56.12 -23.37
C ALA A 208 -5.58 -56.99 -22.38
N LEU A 209 -6.41 -56.33 -21.56
CA LEU A 209 -7.46 -56.97 -20.82
C LEU A 209 -8.35 -57.61 -21.88
N GLY A 210 -8.06 -58.88 -22.17
CA GLY A 210 -8.96 -59.80 -22.81
C GLY A 210 -10.20 -59.91 -21.94
N TYR A 211 -11.08 -58.91 -22.03
CA TYR A 211 -12.48 -59.06 -21.70
C TYR A 211 -13.04 -60.01 -22.76
N LYS A 212 -12.91 -61.31 -22.48
CA LYS A 212 -13.75 -62.34 -23.07
C LYS A 212 -15.17 -62.01 -22.63
N ASP A 213 -15.90 -61.41 -23.55
CA ASP A 213 -17.35 -61.28 -23.51
C ASP A 213 -17.96 -62.69 -23.31
N PRO A 214 -18.53 -63.00 -22.12
CA PRO A 214 -19.22 -64.26 -21.94
C PRO A 214 -20.58 -64.10 -22.63
N SER A 215 -20.66 -64.62 -23.85
CA SER A 215 -21.89 -64.83 -24.59
C SER A 215 -22.97 -65.43 -23.69
N HIS A 216 -23.89 -64.59 -23.23
CA HIS A 216 -25.16 -65.00 -22.66
C HIS A 216 -26.02 -65.60 -23.78
N LYS A 217 -25.88 -66.91 -23.98
CA LYS A 217 -26.93 -67.74 -24.57
C LYS A 217 -28.07 -67.84 -23.56
N LEU A 218 -29.15 -67.10 -23.76
CA LEU A 218 -30.45 -67.45 -23.18
C LEU A 218 -31.43 -67.82 -24.29
N ALA A 219 -31.57 -69.14 -24.37
CA ALA A 219 -32.65 -69.97 -24.88
C ALA A 219 -33.98 -69.27 -25.27
N ARG A 220 -34.38 -69.63 -26.49
CA ARG A 220 -35.76 -69.75 -26.98
C ARG A 220 -36.59 -70.72 -26.10
N SER A 221 -37.79 -70.29 -25.75
CA SER A 221 -38.98 -71.06 -25.39
C SER A 221 -40.09 -70.04 -25.11
N SER A 222 -41.25 -69.98 -25.74
CA SER A 222 -41.97 -70.82 -26.69
C SER A 222 -42.98 -69.93 -27.43
#